data_AF-A0A7Y1UMW9-F1
#
_entry.id   AF-A0A7Y1UMW9-F1
#
_cell.length_a   1.000
_cell.length_b   1.000
_cell.length_c   1.000
_cell.angle_alpha   90.00
_cell.angle_beta   90.00
_cell.angle_gamma   90.00
#
_symmetry.space_group_name_H-M   'P 1'
#
loop_
_entity.id
_entity.type
_entity.pdbx_description
1 polymer ?
#
loop_
_entity_poly.entity_id
_entity_poly.type
_entity_poly.pdbx_seq_one_letter_code
_entity_poly.pdbx_strand_id
1 'polypeptide(L)' 'MTRTIELLRHTANDGDVLTADGIAAAIEIGRGLDGEYALAASSGAQRATQTIGCLLGGLGQAVPGGV' A
#
# COMPACT_ATOMS: atom_id res chain seq x y z
N MET A 1 7.01 10.06 23.12
CA MET A 1 6.40 8.98 22.31
C MET A 1 6.74 9.25 20.87
N THR A 2 7.48 8.35 20.23
CA THR A 2 7.88 8.48 18.82
C THR A 2 6.83 7.80 17.95
N ARG A 3 6.50 8.40 16.81
CA ARG A 3 5.63 7.82 15.79
C ARG A 3 6.43 7.69 14.50
N THR A 4 6.32 6.55 13.86
CA THR A 4 6.96 6.28 12.57
C THR A 4 5.91 6.40 11.47
N ILE A 5 6.29 6.98 10.35
CA ILE A 5 5.48 7.04 9.14
C ILE A 5 6.35 6.52 8.01
N GLU A 6 5.86 5.49 7.33
CA GLU A 6 6.45 5.03 6.08
C GLU A 6 5.75 5.69 4.90
N LEU A 7 6.54 6.20 3.96
CA LEU A 7 6.04 6.87 2.77
C LEU A 7 6.40 6.02 1.56
N LEU A 8 5.38 5.66 0.79
CA LEU A 8 5.55 4.88 -0.42
C LEU A 8 4.89 5.59 -1.60
N ARG A 9 5.56 5.57 -2.75
CA ARG A 9 4.97 6.02 -4.02
C ARG A 9 4.12 4.90 -4.60
N HIS A 10 2.98 5.23 -5.20
CA HIS A 10 2.22 4.27 -5.99
C HIS A 10 3.10 3.57 -7.03
N THR A 11 2.85 2.28 -7.26
CA THR A 11 3.59 1.50 -8.27
C THR A 11 3.15 1.87 -9.69
N ALA A 12 3.68 1.15 -10.68
CA ALA A 12 3.42 1.41 -12.09
C ALA A 12 1.92 1.44 -12.42
N ASN A 13 1.52 2.46 -13.16
CA ASN A 13 0.12 2.76 -13.47
C ASN A 13 -0.03 3.23 -14.92
N ASP A 14 -1.19 2.96 -15.51
CA ASP A 14 -1.66 3.57 -16.75
C ASP A 14 -2.84 4.49 -16.41
N GLY A 15 -2.68 5.79 -16.63
CA GLY A 15 -3.63 6.79 -16.12
C GLY A 15 -3.74 6.73 -14.59
N ASP A 16 -4.94 6.50 -14.06
CA ASP A 16 -5.16 6.37 -12.60
C ASP A 16 -5.36 4.92 -12.13
N VAL A 17 -5.00 3.93 -12.96
CA VAL A 17 -5.16 2.51 -12.64
C VAL A 17 -3.79 1.84 -12.64
N LEU A 18 -3.51 0.99 -11.65
CA LEU A 18 -2.28 0.21 -11.64
C LEU A 18 -2.22 -0.75 -12.84
N THR A 19 -1.02 -0.89 -13.42
CA THR A 19 -0.77 -1.96 -14.40
C THR A 19 -0.66 -3.30 -13.68
N ALA A 20 -0.72 -4.41 -14.43
CA ALA A 20 -0.51 -5.75 -13.86
C ALA A 20 0.85 -5.86 -13.14
N ASP A 21 1.91 -5.29 -13.73
CA ASP A 21 3.24 -5.24 -13.11
C ASP A 21 3.24 -4.36 -11.86
N GLY A 22 2.51 -3.24 -11.87
CA GLY A 22 2.34 -2.38 -10.71
C GLY A 22 1.66 -3.10 -9.55
N ILE A 23 0.62 -3.89 -9.83
CA ILE A 23 -0.08 -4.71 -8.84
C ILE A 23 0.89 -5.75 -8.25
N ALA A 24 1.58 -6.52 -9.10
CA ALA A 24 2.53 -7.53 -8.65
C ALA A 24 3.65 -6.95 -7.79
N ALA A 25 4.21 -5.80 -8.20
CA ALA A 25 5.24 -5.10 -7.45
C ALA A 25 4.72 -4.60 -6.10
N ALA A 26 3.50 -4.04 -6.04
CA ALA A 26 2.91 -3.57 -4.80
C ALA A 26 2.65 -4.71 -3.81
N ILE A 27 2.20 -5.87 -4.28
CA ILE A 27 2.05 -7.07 -3.44
C ILE A 27 3.41 -7.50 -2.89
N GLU A 28 4.45 -7.54 -3.73
CA GLU A 28 5.78 -7.95 -3.31
C GLU A 28 6.39 -7.00 -2.27
N ILE A 29 6.24 -5.69 -2.47
CA ILE A 29 6.62 -4.69 -1.46
C ILE A 29 5.87 -4.98 -0.15
N GLY A 30 4.56 -5.25 -0.22
CA GLY A 30 3.72 -5.55 0.94
C GLY A 30 4.23 -6.73 1.76
N ARG A 31 4.75 -7.78 1.11
CA ARG A 31 5.35 -8.95 1.79
C ARG A 31 6.60 -8.63 2.59
N GLY A 32 7.31 -7.56 2.22
CA GLY A 32 8.55 -7.12 2.86
C GLY A 32 8.39 -6.03 3.91
N LEU A 33 7.15 -5.57 4.17
CA LEU A 33 6.90 -4.56 5.19
C LEU A 33 7.00 -5.14 6.60
N ASP A 34 7.53 -4.37 7.54
CA ASP A 34 7.70 -4.77 8.95
C ASP A 34 6.35 -4.98 9.66
N GLY A 35 5.28 -4.35 9.15
CA GLY A 35 3.91 -4.51 9.65
C GLY A 35 3.61 -3.62 10.86
N GLU A 36 2.71 -4.09 11.73
CA GLU A 36 2.26 -3.36 12.94
C GLU A 36 1.68 -1.96 12.67
N TYR A 37 1.23 -1.71 11.43
CA TYR A 37 0.60 -0.45 11.07
C TYR A 37 -0.75 -0.28 11.76
N ALA A 38 -0.93 0.87 12.41
CA ALA A 38 -2.21 1.23 13.00
C ALA A 38 -3.23 1.70 11.95
N LEU A 39 -2.77 2.32 10.86
CA LEU A 39 -3.59 2.95 9.83
C LEU A 39 -2.79 3.09 8.53
N ALA A 40 -3.46 2.97 7.38
CA ALA A 40 -2.93 3.41 6.10
C ALA A 40 -3.72 4.64 5.60
N ALA A 41 -3.12 5.47 4.76
CA ALA A 41 -3.78 6.65 4.21
C ALA A 41 -3.39 6.86 2.74
N SER A 42 -4.38 7.18 1.90
CA SER A 42 -4.22 7.47 0.48
C SER A 42 -4.65 8.91 0.16
N SER A 43 -4.16 9.46 -0.95
CA SER A 43 -4.58 10.77 -1.47
C SER A 43 -5.99 10.77 -2.10
N GLY A 44 -6.65 9.62 -2.19
CA GLY A 44 -7.93 9.43 -2.90
C GLY A 44 -7.76 9.13 -4.39
N ALA A 45 -6.57 9.34 -4.98
CA ALA A 45 -6.27 8.89 -6.34
C ALA A 45 -6.35 7.37 -6.42
N GLN A 46 -6.98 6.83 -7.46
CA GLN A 46 -7.28 5.40 -7.54
C GLN A 46 -6.00 4.56 -7.53
N ARG A 47 -4.95 4.97 -8.24
CA ARG A 47 -3.65 4.26 -8.26
C ARG A 47 -3.00 4.18 -6.89
N ALA A 48 -3.16 5.22 -6.05
CA ALA A 48 -2.61 5.25 -4.70
C ALA A 48 -3.40 4.32 -3.77
N THR A 49 -4.73 4.38 -3.84
CA THR A 49 -5.60 3.48 -3.06
C THR A 49 -5.41 2.01 -3.46
N GLN A 50 -5.29 1.73 -4.76
CA GLN A 50 -4.97 0.38 -5.26
C GLN A 50 -3.61 -0.12 -4.77
N THR A 51 -2.60 0.77 -4.74
CA THR A 51 -1.28 0.40 -4.21
C THR A 51 -1.41 -0.02 -2.74
N ILE A 52 -2.11 0.76 -1.91
CA ILE A 52 -2.33 0.38 -0.50
C ILE A 52 -3.08 -0.95 -0.39
N GLY A 53 -4.15 -1.16 -1.17
CA GLY A 53 -4.86 -2.43 -1.16
C GLY A 53 -3.96 -3.62 -1.48
N CYS A 54 -3.06 -3.47 -2.45
CA CYS A 54 -2.07 -4.49 -2.82
C CYS A 54 -1.01 -4.70 -1.73
N LEU A 55 -0.49 -3.63 -1.13
CA LEU A 55 0.46 -3.70 -0.01
C LEU A 55 -0.15 -4.47 1.16
N LEU A 56 -1.39 -4.13 1.55
CA LEU A 56 -2.09 -4.80 2.65
C LEU A 56 -2.39 -6.27 2.33
N GLY A 57 -2.75 -6.57 1.08
CA GLY A 57 -2.90 -7.95 0.61
C GLY A 57 -1.59 -8.76 0.68
N GLY A 58 -0.44 -8.13 0.39
CA GLY A 58 0.89 -8.73 0.52
C GLY A 58 1.35 -8.88 1.97
N LEU A 59 1.06 -7.90 2.82
CA LEU A 59 1.40 -7.88 4.24
C LEU A 59 0.74 -9.03 5.00
N GLY A 60 -0.50 -9.37 4.66
CA GLY A 60 -1.22 -10.49 5.27
C GLY A 60 -1.57 -10.29 6.75
N GLN A 61 -1.50 -9.05 7.26
CA GLN A 61 -1.88 -8.66 8.61
C GLN A 61 -3.08 -7.71 8.57
N ALA A 62 -3.90 -7.74 9.61
CA ALA A 62 -4.97 -6.76 9.77
C ALA A 62 -4.39 -5.40 10.17
N VAL A 63 -4.81 -4.34 9.47
CA VAL A 63 -4.55 -2.95 9.86
C VAL A 63 -5.80 -2.41 10.54
N PRO A 64 -5.80 -2.20 11.88
CA PRO A 64 -7.02 -1.93 12.63
C PRO A 64 -7.77 -0.66 12.19
N GLY A 65 -7.05 0.37 11.78
CA GLY A 65 -7.62 1.64 11.30
C GLY A 65 -8.09 1.62 9.85
N GLY A 66 -7.80 0.56 9.09
CA GLY A 66 -8.13 0.47 7.68
C GLY A 66 -7.28 1.40 6.79
N VAL A 67 -7.90 1.86 5.70
CA VAL A 67 -7.35 2.74 4.66
C VAL A 67 -8.23 3.98 4.53
#